data_AF-A0A6J1TLP8-F1
#
_entry.id   AF-A0A6J1TLP8-F1
#
_cell.length_a   1.000
_cell.length_b   1.000
_cell.length_c   1.000
_cell.angle_alpha   90.00
_cell.angle_beta   90.00
_cell.angle_gamma   90.00
#
_symmetry.space_group_name_H-M   'P 1'
#
loop_
_entity.id
_entity.type
_entity.pdbx_description
1 polymer ?
#
loop_
_entity_poly.entity_id
_entity_poly.type
_entity_poly.pdbx_seq_one_letter_code
_entity_poly.pdbx_strand_id
1 'polypeptide(L)'
;MENQNSRVIGYYVTEKKNAKMNWSEFGNVCRNHGFSLMKVNLQESLENQGPFFAIIHKMTEVILKASTGDLEATSALENVESYIKSHPEVIVVDSLDGVRSLMDRSRYYRIVQNSDLAEDKVFTPTFVDLTSTDLKENLQRLNDAGVTYPFICKPSVSHGSDAHQMAIVFNKEGVADCRPPCVAQSFINHNAVLYKIYIVGDDFNVSERPSLKNFAPSDSKTIFFTTSDVSKADSRSSLTVLDPEDSAVAPSSSPDVQRLQHIVSTLRRELGMLLLGVDVVIEHGSGRYGIIDINVFPSYEGFPNFFQTLMNYIYDPASKNSGAIKKSRRLSDEAAETSSARKYEKLNHLKDDFSNSSPSASEKNLLLGVSNKKTNSLECDQDDSGFDTSDSSDERKKKWCIARGRGGQSRRVAQQVEGFSISPLDSSANVNDHCVRAGLGGV
;
A
#
# COMPACT_ATOMS: atom_id res chain seq x y z
N MET A 1 -27.34 4.39 36.40
CA MET A 1 -26.57 5.05 35.33
C MET A 1 -25.28 4.27 35.22
N GLU A 2 -25.26 3.26 34.35
CA GLU A 2 -24.06 2.43 34.14
C GLU A 2 -22.98 3.28 33.48
N ASN A 3 -21.77 3.18 34.02
CA ASN A 3 -20.58 3.84 33.54
C ASN A 3 -20.30 3.32 32.12
N GLN A 4 -20.75 4.03 31.09
CA GLN A 4 -20.34 3.77 29.71
C GLN A 4 -18.84 4.09 29.63
N ASN A 5 -17.98 3.11 29.90
CA ASN A 5 -16.58 3.16 29.47
C ASN A 5 -16.61 3.40 27.95
N SER A 6 -16.44 4.66 27.54
CA SER A 6 -16.36 5.06 26.15
C SER A 6 -15.28 4.21 25.49
N ARG A 7 -15.68 3.30 24.59
CA ARG A 7 -14.74 2.47 23.84
C ARG A 7 -14.12 3.33 22.74
N VAL A 8 -12.81 3.56 22.81
CA VAL A 8 -12.10 4.45 21.89
C VAL A 8 -11.50 3.65 20.74
N ILE A 9 -11.66 4.12 19.51
CA ILE A 9 -10.87 3.67 18.36
C ILE A 9 -9.77 4.70 18.13
N GLY A 10 -8.53 4.30 18.37
CA GLY A 10 -7.35 5.10 18.08
C GLY A 10 -6.99 5.01 16.61
N TYR A 11 -6.55 6.11 16.01
CA TYR A 11 -5.89 6.07 14.71
C TYR A 11 -4.58 6.86 14.66
N TYR A 12 -3.60 6.35 13.91
CA TYR A 12 -2.38 7.07 13.60
C TYR A 12 -2.06 7.02 12.10
N VAL A 13 -1.95 8.18 11.48
CA VAL A 13 -1.49 8.33 10.10
C VAL A 13 -0.64 9.60 9.99
N THR A 14 0.19 9.69 8.95
CA THR A 14 0.93 10.92 8.64
C THR A 14 -0.04 12.08 8.36
N GLU A 15 0.41 13.33 8.58
CA GLU A 15 -0.43 14.52 8.32
C GLU A 15 -0.93 14.56 6.87
N LYS A 16 -0.09 14.15 5.93
CA LYS A 16 -0.45 14.07 4.52
C LYS A 16 -1.61 13.09 4.25
N LYS A 17 -1.59 11.91 4.87
CA LYS A 17 -2.71 10.96 4.77
C LYS A 17 -3.92 11.47 5.56
N ASN A 18 -3.68 12.15 6.67
CA ASN A 18 -4.72 12.77 7.49
C ASN A 18 -5.56 13.75 6.65
N ALA A 19 -4.91 14.59 5.84
CA ALA A 19 -5.57 15.58 4.98
C ALA A 19 -6.44 14.99 3.85
N LYS A 20 -6.21 13.73 3.45
CA LYS A 20 -6.90 13.09 2.32
C LYS A 20 -8.09 12.22 2.71
N MET A 21 -8.19 11.88 3.98
CA MET A 21 -9.20 10.97 4.49
C MET A 21 -10.33 11.76 5.14
N ASN A 22 -11.57 11.34 4.92
CA ASN A 22 -12.74 11.98 5.54
C ASN A 22 -12.95 11.46 6.97
N TRP A 23 -12.13 11.93 7.93
CA TRP A 23 -12.21 11.49 9.33
C TRP A 23 -13.52 11.86 10.03
N SER A 24 -14.23 12.88 9.53
CA SER A 24 -15.58 13.23 10.02
C SER A 24 -16.58 12.12 9.72
N GLU A 25 -16.55 11.59 8.49
CA GLU A 25 -17.35 10.42 8.10
C GLU A 25 -16.98 9.20 8.95
N PHE A 26 -15.69 8.93 9.13
CA PHE A 26 -15.29 7.80 9.96
C PHE A 26 -15.73 7.96 11.43
N GLY A 27 -15.61 9.16 11.99
CA GLY A 27 -16.11 9.47 13.33
C GLY A 27 -17.61 9.25 13.47
N ASN A 28 -18.41 9.58 12.45
CA ASN A 28 -19.84 9.26 12.41
C ASN A 28 -20.09 7.75 12.40
N VAL A 29 -19.36 6.99 11.57
CA VAL A 29 -19.45 5.53 11.51
C VAL A 29 -19.11 4.92 12.87
N CYS A 30 -18.01 5.34 13.51
CA CYS A 30 -17.63 4.88 14.86
C CYS A 30 -18.72 5.17 15.89
N ARG A 31 -19.27 6.39 15.91
CA ARG A 31 -20.35 6.79 16.84
C ARG A 31 -21.60 5.94 16.68
N ASN A 32 -21.98 5.61 15.44
CA ASN A 32 -23.12 4.73 15.17
C ASN A 32 -22.93 3.31 15.72
N HIS A 33 -21.70 2.89 15.99
CA HIS A 33 -21.37 1.61 16.63
C HIS A 33 -21.01 1.76 18.12
N GLY A 34 -21.18 2.95 18.71
CA GLY A 34 -20.92 3.20 20.13
C GLY A 34 -19.44 3.49 20.47
N PHE A 35 -18.63 3.90 19.50
CA PHE A 35 -17.21 4.24 19.70
C PHE A 35 -16.94 5.72 19.46
N SER A 36 -15.98 6.26 20.19
CA SER A 36 -15.34 7.54 19.84
C SER A 36 -14.10 7.29 18.99
N LEU A 37 -13.79 8.21 18.07
CA LEU A 37 -12.60 8.15 17.22
C LEU A 37 -11.58 9.19 17.73
N MET A 38 -10.34 8.76 17.95
CA MET A 38 -9.27 9.61 18.49
C MET A 38 -7.98 9.46 17.68
N LYS A 39 -7.34 10.58 17.34
CA LYS A 39 -5.99 10.56 16.76
C LYS A 39 -4.98 10.28 17.87
N VAL A 40 -4.20 9.21 17.75
CA VAL A 40 -3.20 8.82 18.75
C VAL A 40 -1.98 9.72 18.61
N ASN A 41 -1.52 10.27 19.74
CA ASN A 41 -0.23 10.93 19.85
C ASN A 41 0.84 9.90 20.27
N LEU A 42 1.78 9.59 19.37
CA LEU A 42 2.82 8.60 19.67
C LEU A 42 3.90 9.12 20.63
N GLN A 43 3.98 10.44 20.84
CA GLN A 43 4.93 11.07 21.76
C GLN A 43 4.44 11.08 23.22
N GLU A 44 3.18 10.70 23.44
CA GLU A 44 2.59 10.57 24.77
C GLU A 44 2.30 9.10 25.08
N SER A 45 2.24 8.75 26.36
CA SER A 45 1.88 7.38 26.77
C SER A 45 0.50 7.00 26.22
N LEU A 46 0.42 5.85 25.55
CA LEU A 46 -0.85 5.32 25.06
C LEU A 46 -1.80 4.92 26.21
N GLU A 47 -1.25 4.58 27.38
CA GLU A 47 -2.03 4.29 28.60
C GLU A 47 -2.94 5.45 29.01
N ASN A 48 -2.50 6.69 28.77
CA ASN A 48 -3.26 7.90 29.13
C ASN A 48 -4.28 8.31 28.07
N GLN A 49 -4.23 7.70 26.88
CA GLN A 49 -5.11 8.01 25.74
C GLN A 49 -6.21 6.95 25.56
N GLY A 50 -5.99 5.74 26.09
CA GLY A 50 -6.93 4.63 26.09
C GLY A 50 -7.97 4.68 27.21
N PRO A 51 -8.65 3.55 27.51
CA PRO A 51 -8.44 2.22 26.91
C PRO A 51 -8.93 2.16 25.45
N PHE A 52 -8.09 1.62 24.56
CA PHE A 52 -8.47 1.44 23.16
C PHE A 52 -9.22 0.12 22.94
N PHE A 53 -10.24 0.15 22.08
CA PHE A 53 -10.83 -1.06 21.51
C PHE A 53 -10.03 -1.54 20.30
N ALA A 54 -9.62 -0.58 19.46
CA ALA A 54 -8.82 -0.84 18.28
C ALA A 54 -7.84 0.33 18.02
N ILE A 55 -6.71 0.02 17.41
CA ILE A 55 -5.74 0.99 16.89
C ILE A 55 -5.58 0.74 15.39
N ILE A 56 -5.94 1.74 14.60
CA ILE A 56 -5.81 1.71 13.14
C ILE A 56 -4.62 2.57 12.75
N HIS A 57 -3.64 2.04 12.04
CA HIS A 57 -2.43 2.81 11.81
C HIS A 57 -1.83 2.64 10.42
N LYS A 58 -1.11 3.68 9.99
CA LYS A 58 -0.14 3.61 8.89
C LYS A 58 1.19 4.15 9.40
N MET A 59 1.95 3.27 10.06
CA MET A 59 3.25 3.59 10.69
C MET A 59 4.45 3.20 9.83
N THR A 60 4.27 2.98 8.53
CA THR A 60 5.35 2.55 7.62
C THR A 60 6.57 3.48 7.69
N GLU A 61 6.36 4.79 7.78
CA GLU A 61 7.44 5.77 7.90
C GLU A 61 8.10 5.75 9.28
N VAL A 62 7.32 5.63 10.36
CA VAL A 62 7.86 5.50 11.72
C VAL A 62 8.73 4.26 11.83
N ILE A 63 8.27 3.12 11.31
CA ILE A 63 9.03 1.87 11.31
C ILE A 63 10.31 2.02 10.47
N LEU A 64 10.23 2.67 9.31
CA LEU A 64 11.40 2.92 8.46
C LEU A 64 12.43 3.80 9.18
N LYS A 65 12.01 4.94 9.72
CA LYS A 65 12.88 5.86 10.46
C LYS A 65 13.54 5.19 11.66
N ALA A 66 12.76 4.41 12.43
CA ALA A 66 13.29 3.62 13.54
C ALA A 66 14.36 2.62 13.07
N SER A 67 14.13 1.93 11.94
CA SER A 67 15.12 0.99 11.38
C SER A 67 16.41 1.66 10.90
N THR A 68 16.38 2.96 10.60
CA THR A 68 17.54 3.77 10.24
C THR A 68 18.20 4.49 11.43
N GLY A 69 17.72 4.24 12.66
CA GLY A 69 18.31 4.78 13.89
C GLY A 69 17.75 6.12 14.37
N ASP A 70 16.61 6.57 13.86
CA ASP A 70 15.92 7.75 14.36
C ASP A 70 15.37 7.50 15.77
N LEU A 71 15.85 8.26 16.76
CA LEU A 71 15.54 8.06 18.17
C LEU A 71 14.08 8.35 18.51
N GLU A 72 13.49 9.38 17.89
CA GLU A 72 12.10 9.76 18.13
C GLU A 72 11.16 8.70 17.58
N ALA A 73 11.40 8.24 16.34
CA ALA A 73 10.64 7.18 15.72
C ALA A 73 10.81 5.83 16.44
N THR A 74 12.01 5.55 16.96
CA THR A 74 12.27 4.35 17.78
C THR A 74 11.45 4.39 19.05
N SER A 75 11.47 5.50 19.80
CA SER A 75 10.68 5.67 21.02
C SER A 75 9.17 5.59 20.75
N ALA A 76 8.70 6.24 19.68
CA ALA A 76 7.31 6.16 19.24
C ALA A 76 6.87 4.73 18.90
N LEU A 77 7.73 3.95 18.22
CA LEU A 77 7.47 2.55 17.90
C LEU A 77 7.45 1.67 19.16
N GLU A 78 8.42 1.82 20.06
CA GLU A 78 8.49 1.09 21.32
C GLU A 78 7.29 1.36 22.24
N ASN A 79 6.79 2.60 22.26
CA ASN A 79 5.58 3.00 22.98
C ASN A 79 4.36 2.20 22.49
N VAL A 80 4.18 2.14 21.17
CA VAL A 80 3.09 1.36 20.55
C VAL A 80 3.24 -0.14 20.77
N GLU A 81 4.45 -0.69 20.60
CA GLU A 81 4.69 -2.11 20.80
C GLU A 81 4.47 -2.55 22.25
N SER A 82 4.91 -1.74 23.21
CA SER A 82 4.74 -2.01 24.64
C SER A 82 3.26 -1.98 25.04
N TYR A 83 2.50 -1.04 24.49
CA TYR A 83 1.05 -0.96 24.71
C TYR A 83 0.33 -2.20 24.14
N ILE A 84 0.58 -2.54 22.86
CA ILE A 84 -0.04 -3.71 22.21
C ILE A 84 0.28 -5.00 22.96
N LYS A 85 1.52 -5.15 23.43
CA LYS A 85 1.96 -6.32 24.21
C LYS A 85 1.25 -6.43 25.56
N SER A 86 0.97 -5.29 26.20
CA SER A 86 0.31 -5.24 27.50
C SER A 86 -1.22 -5.34 27.38
N HIS A 87 -1.76 -5.08 26.19
CA HIS A 87 -3.19 -5.09 25.87
C HIS A 87 -3.52 -6.00 24.68
N PRO A 88 -3.39 -7.34 24.82
CA PRO A 88 -3.66 -8.28 23.73
C PRO A 88 -5.13 -8.30 23.27
N GLU A 89 -6.05 -7.72 24.06
CA GLU A 89 -7.45 -7.52 23.69
C GLU A 89 -7.64 -6.45 22.60
N VAL A 90 -6.69 -5.54 22.42
CA VAL A 90 -6.76 -4.43 21.45
C VAL A 90 -6.61 -4.97 20.03
N ILE A 91 -7.53 -4.58 19.15
CA ILE A 91 -7.44 -4.92 17.73
C ILE A 91 -6.46 -3.95 17.05
N VAL A 92 -5.41 -4.46 16.42
CA VAL A 92 -4.44 -3.64 15.67
C VAL A 92 -4.66 -3.82 14.17
N VAL A 93 -4.97 -2.73 13.47
CA VAL A 93 -5.24 -2.72 12.02
C VAL A 93 -4.17 -1.90 11.30
N ASP A 94 -3.21 -2.50 10.61
CA ASP A 94 -2.87 -3.95 10.58
C ASP A 94 -1.80 -4.30 11.62
N SER A 95 -1.43 -5.58 11.79
CA SER A 95 -0.36 -5.93 12.73
C SER A 95 0.99 -5.32 12.32
N LEU A 96 1.79 -4.88 13.30
CA LEU A 96 3.11 -4.29 13.03
C LEU A 96 4.04 -5.27 12.28
N ASP A 97 3.98 -6.56 12.60
CA ASP A 97 4.76 -7.58 11.90
C ASP A 97 4.31 -7.79 10.45
N GLY A 98 3.00 -7.72 10.21
CA GLY A 98 2.45 -7.75 8.87
C GLY A 98 2.91 -6.54 8.05
N VAL A 99 2.88 -5.34 8.64
CA VAL A 99 3.42 -4.12 8.02
C VAL A 99 4.91 -4.28 7.70
N ARG A 100 5.73 -4.74 8.65
CA ARG A 100 7.17 -5.00 8.44
C ARG A 100 7.43 -5.98 7.31
N SER A 101 6.57 -7.01 7.17
CA SER A 101 6.71 -8.00 6.10
C SER A 101 6.51 -7.43 4.69
N LEU A 102 5.80 -6.31 4.59
CA LEU A 102 5.51 -5.61 3.34
C LEU A 102 6.42 -4.41 3.08
N MET A 103 7.43 -4.16 3.93
CA MET A 103 8.39 -3.07 3.72
C MET A 103 9.46 -3.42 2.68
N ASP A 104 9.70 -4.70 2.45
CA ASP A 104 10.68 -5.22 1.48
C ASP A 104 9.96 -5.82 0.26
N ARG A 105 10.25 -5.30 -0.94
CA ARG A 105 9.59 -5.74 -2.18
C ARG A 105 9.86 -7.20 -2.50
N SER A 106 11.11 -7.62 -2.40
CA SER A 106 11.53 -8.99 -2.69
C SER A 106 10.88 -9.98 -1.74
N ARG A 107 10.72 -9.61 -0.46
CA ARG A 107 10.03 -10.44 0.52
C ARG A 107 8.58 -10.72 0.12
N TYR A 108 7.79 -9.68 -0.18
CA TYR A 108 6.39 -9.92 -0.51
C TYR A 108 6.22 -10.55 -1.90
N TYR A 109 7.10 -10.26 -2.87
CA TYR A 109 7.08 -10.95 -4.16
C TYR A 109 7.30 -12.46 -4.00
N ARG A 110 8.22 -12.89 -3.13
CA ARG A 110 8.42 -14.31 -2.81
C ARG A 110 7.20 -14.94 -2.15
N ILE A 111 6.52 -14.22 -1.26
CA ILE A 111 5.26 -14.71 -0.64
C ILE A 111 4.21 -14.96 -1.73
N VAL A 112 4.04 -14.05 -2.68
CA VAL A 112 3.10 -14.22 -3.81
C VAL A 112 3.51 -15.39 -4.70
N GLN A 113 4.79 -15.52 -5.05
CA GLN A 113 5.28 -16.61 -5.90
C GLN A 113 5.09 -18.00 -5.29
N ASN A 114 5.17 -18.11 -3.97
CA ASN A 114 4.99 -19.38 -3.25
C ASN A 114 3.52 -19.72 -2.97
N SER A 115 2.58 -18.92 -3.47
CA SER A 115 1.14 -19.17 -3.33
C SER A 115 0.56 -20.01 -4.47
N ASP A 116 -0.72 -20.37 -4.36
CA ASP A 116 -1.49 -21.13 -5.37
C ASP A 116 -1.91 -20.28 -6.59
N LEU A 117 -1.56 -18.99 -6.64
CA LEU A 117 -1.97 -18.07 -7.70
C LEU A 117 -1.46 -18.45 -9.09
N ALA A 118 -0.36 -19.18 -9.18
CA ALA A 118 0.19 -19.66 -10.46
C ALA A 118 -0.79 -20.53 -11.26
N GLU A 119 -1.65 -21.30 -10.57
CA GLU A 119 -2.65 -22.18 -11.18
C GLU A 119 -3.72 -21.38 -11.95
N ASP A 120 -3.93 -20.12 -11.57
CA ASP A 120 -4.96 -19.23 -12.09
C ASP A 120 -4.45 -18.19 -13.09
N LYS A 121 -3.29 -18.47 -13.71
CA LYS A 121 -2.61 -17.57 -14.66
C LYS A 121 -2.20 -16.24 -14.03
N VAL A 122 -1.98 -16.22 -12.72
CA VAL A 122 -1.44 -15.06 -12.00
C VAL A 122 0.03 -15.33 -11.70
N PHE A 123 0.88 -14.32 -11.86
CA PHE A 123 2.31 -14.45 -11.62
C PHE A 123 2.89 -13.17 -11.04
N THR A 124 4.07 -13.30 -10.43
CA THR A 124 4.96 -12.16 -10.17
C THR A 124 6.05 -12.18 -11.23
N PRO A 125 6.30 -11.09 -11.97
CA PRO A 125 7.38 -11.05 -12.96
C PRO A 125 8.72 -11.41 -12.34
N THR A 126 9.62 -12.03 -13.10
CA THR A 126 10.95 -12.43 -12.59
C THR A 126 11.68 -11.22 -12.05
N PHE A 127 12.34 -11.38 -10.90
CA PHE A 127 12.98 -10.28 -10.20
C PHE A 127 14.20 -10.74 -9.40
N VAL A 128 15.08 -9.80 -9.09
CA VAL A 128 16.26 -10.03 -8.25
C VAL A 128 16.64 -8.78 -7.46
N ASP A 129 17.21 -8.97 -6.27
CA ASP A 129 17.83 -7.92 -5.48
C ASP A 129 19.23 -7.58 -6.01
N LEU A 130 19.41 -6.32 -6.40
CA LEU A 130 20.70 -5.72 -6.69
C LEU A 130 21.16 -4.93 -5.48
N THR A 131 22.16 -5.46 -4.77
CA THR A 131 22.72 -4.87 -3.55
C THR A 131 24.15 -4.35 -3.74
N SER A 132 24.77 -4.65 -4.88
CA SER A 132 26.15 -4.32 -5.22
C SER A 132 26.18 -3.26 -6.32
N THR A 133 27.18 -2.38 -6.30
CA THR A 133 27.44 -1.45 -7.41
C THR A 133 28.30 -2.07 -8.51
N ASP A 134 28.78 -3.31 -8.33
CA ASP A 134 29.56 -4.02 -9.35
C ASP A 134 28.66 -4.47 -10.51
N LEU A 135 28.97 -3.95 -11.71
CA LEU A 135 28.20 -4.24 -12.93
C LEU A 135 28.24 -5.72 -13.30
N LYS A 136 29.39 -6.39 -13.15
CA LYS A 136 29.54 -7.79 -13.55
C LYS A 136 28.74 -8.70 -12.61
N GLU A 137 28.77 -8.42 -11.31
CA GLU A 137 27.95 -9.11 -10.33
C GLU A 137 26.46 -8.91 -10.61
N ASN A 138 26.01 -7.68 -10.86
CA ASN A 138 24.61 -7.39 -11.15
C ASN A 138 24.14 -8.08 -12.43
N LEU A 139 24.96 -8.09 -13.49
CA LEU A 139 24.66 -8.82 -14.73
C LEU A 139 24.51 -10.32 -14.48
N GLN A 140 25.38 -10.90 -13.67
CA GLN A 140 25.30 -12.32 -13.30
C GLN A 140 24.00 -12.61 -12.53
N ARG A 141 23.67 -11.78 -11.53
CA ARG A 141 22.44 -11.91 -10.74
C ARG A 141 21.18 -11.81 -11.61
N LEU A 142 21.14 -10.87 -12.55
CA LEU A 142 20.03 -10.71 -13.50
C LEU A 142 19.86 -11.98 -14.34
N ASN A 143 20.95 -12.51 -14.89
CA ASN A 143 20.94 -13.72 -15.69
C ASN A 143 20.49 -14.94 -14.88
N ASP A 144 21.04 -15.14 -13.68
CA ASP A 144 20.72 -16.28 -12.81
C ASP A 144 19.25 -16.28 -12.36
N ALA A 145 18.67 -15.10 -12.17
CA ALA A 145 17.27 -14.93 -11.82
C ALA A 145 16.31 -14.93 -13.03
N GLY A 146 16.84 -14.98 -14.26
CA GLY A 146 16.03 -14.92 -15.48
C GLY A 146 15.30 -13.58 -15.66
N VAL A 147 15.92 -12.47 -15.23
CA VAL A 147 15.39 -11.12 -15.48
C VAL A 147 15.74 -10.72 -16.92
N THR A 148 14.72 -10.35 -17.70
CA THR A 148 14.87 -10.02 -19.13
C THR A 148 14.71 -8.53 -19.38
N TYR A 149 15.34 -8.03 -20.44
CA TYR A 149 15.10 -6.67 -20.90
C TYR A 149 13.73 -6.51 -21.60
N PRO A 150 13.14 -5.30 -21.57
CA PRO A 150 13.46 -4.27 -20.59
C PRO A 150 13.05 -4.74 -19.18
N PHE A 151 13.70 -4.21 -18.15
CA PHE A 151 13.29 -4.43 -16.76
C PHE A 151 13.14 -3.10 -16.02
N ILE A 152 12.34 -3.09 -14.95
CA ILE A 152 12.18 -1.95 -14.06
C ILE A 152 13.08 -2.14 -12.83
N CYS A 153 13.93 -1.16 -12.56
CA CYS A 153 14.64 -1.00 -11.29
C CYS A 153 13.77 -0.18 -10.32
N LYS A 154 13.44 -0.77 -9.16
CA LYS A 154 12.66 -0.16 -8.07
C LYS A 154 13.51 -0.12 -6.80
N PRO A 155 13.50 0.94 -5.98
CA PRO A 155 14.21 0.93 -4.70
C PRO A 155 13.80 -0.29 -3.85
N SER A 156 14.73 -0.90 -3.09
CA SER A 156 14.36 -2.08 -2.28
C SER A 156 13.34 -1.73 -1.20
N VAL A 157 13.43 -0.51 -0.67
CA VAL A 157 12.44 0.04 0.26
C VAL A 157 11.16 0.38 -0.50
N SER A 158 10.03 -0.17 -0.04
CA SER A 158 8.72 -0.01 -0.69
C SER A 158 7.92 1.21 -0.25
N HIS A 159 8.36 1.93 0.78
CA HIS A 159 7.65 3.06 1.38
C HIS A 159 8.63 4.21 1.70
N GLY A 160 8.17 5.46 1.64
CA GLY A 160 8.97 6.66 1.94
C GLY A 160 9.26 7.52 0.70
N SER A 161 9.85 8.70 0.92
CA SER A 161 10.08 9.74 -0.12
C SER A 161 10.90 9.24 -1.32
N ASP A 162 11.88 8.37 -1.09
CA ASP A 162 12.77 7.87 -2.16
C ASP A 162 12.25 6.58 -2.81
N ALA A 163 11.18 5.97 -2.30
CA ALA A 163 10.67 4.67 -2.77
C ALA A 163 9.98 4.71 -4.15
N HIS A 164 9.91 5.90 -4.75
CA HIS A 164 9.14 6.20 -5.96
C HIS A 164 9.98 6.54 -7.19
N GLN A 165 11.32 6.65 -7.05
CA GLN A 165 12.21 6.85 -8.19
C GLN A 165 12.46 5.51 -8.90
N MET A 166 11.95 5.36 -10.11
CA MET A 166 12.01 4.14 -10.89
C MET A 166 12.89 4.34 -12.13
N ALA A 167 13.43 3.24 -12.66
CA ALA A 167 14.16 3.24 -13.91
C ALA A 167 13.71 2.08 -14.81
N ILE A 168 13.55 2.31 -16.11
CA ILE A 168 13.36 1.25 -17.12
C ILE A 168 14.68 1.08 -17.87
N VAL A 169 15.27 -0.12 -17.75
CA VAL A 169 16.55 -0.48 -18.36
C VAL A 169 16.30 -1.36 -19.58
N PHE A 170 16.83 -0.97 -20.74
CA PHE A 170 16.52 -1.61 -22.04
C PHE A 170 17.58 -2.59 -22.54
N ASN A 171 18.81 -2.47 -22.04
CA ASN A 171 19.98 -3.18 -22.52
C ASN A 171 21.05 -3.31 -21.42
N LYS A 172 22.13 -4.02 -21.75
CA LYS A 172 23.23 -4.33 -20.85
C LYS A 172 23.92 -3.09 -20.31
N GLU A 173 24.08 -2.07 -21.13
CA GLU A 173 24.76 -0.82 -20.81
C GLU A 173 23.98 -0.05 -19.73
N GLY A 174 22.65 -0.02 -19.83
CA GLY A 174 21.77 0.63 -18.86
C GLY A 174 21.75 -0.03 -17.47
N VAL A 175 22.32 -1.22 -17.29
CA VAL A 175 22.44 -1.84 -15.95
C VAL A 175 23.31 -0.99 -15.01
N ALA A 176 24.25 -0.21 -15.57
CA ALA A 176 25.06 0.74 -14.82
C ALA A 176 24.25 1.90 -14.21
N ASP A 177 23.03 2.14 -14.71
CA ASP A 177 22.15 3.21 -14.23
C ASP A 177 21.29 2.81 -13.04
N CYS A 178 21.22 1.50 -12.69
CA CYS A 178 20.50 1.06 -11.51
C CYS A 178 21.17 1.60 -10.24
N ARG A 179 20.34 1.88 -9.22
CA ARG A 179 20.77 2.45 -7.94
C ARG A 179 20.51 1.44 -6.79
N PRO A 180 21.43 0.49 -6.56
CA PRO A 180 21.40 -0.39 -5.40
C PRO A 180 21.33 0.38 -4.07
N PRO A 181 20.61 -0.13 -3.04
CA PRO A 181 19.81 -1.35 -3.06
C PRO A 181 18.49 -1.17 -3.84
N CYS A 182 18.29 -2.02 -4.85
CA CYS A 182 17.07 -2.00 -5.66
C CYS A 182 16.64 -3.42 -6.07
N VAL A 183 15.36 -3.56 -6.41
CA VAL A 183 14.80 -4.74 -7.05
C VAL A 183 14.71 -4.48 -8.54
N ALA A 184 15.41 -5.29 -9.33
CA ALA A 184 15.26 -5.34 -10.78
C ALA A 184 14.18 -6.39 -11.11
N GLN A 185 13.11 -5.98 -11.79
CA GLN A 185 11.98 -6.83 -12.15
C GLN A 185 11.68 -6.73 -13.64
N SER A 186 11.57 -7.86 -14.35
CA SER A 186 11.25 -7.89 -15.78
C SER A 186 10.01 -7.07 -16.10
N PHE A 187 10.10 -6.25 -17.14
CA PHE A 187 8.98 -5.45 -17.60
C PHE A 187 7.97 -6.34 -18.35
N ILE A 188 6.70 -6.15 -18.06
CA ILE A 188 5.61 -6.86 -18.72
C ILE A 188 4.88 -5.86 -19.59
N ASN A 189 4.79 -6.09 -20.89
CA ASN A 189 3.93 -5.29 -21.76
C ASN A 189 2.47 -5.55 -21.41
N HIS A 190 1.70 -4.49 -21.13
CA HIS A 190 0.35 -4.57 -20.59
C HIS A 190 -0.57 -3.46 -21.11
N ASN A 191 -0.24 -2.89 -22.27
CA ASN A 191 -1.06 -1.94 -22.99
C ASN A 191 -1.42 -0.68 -22.16
N ALA A 192 -0.49 -0.17 -21.34
CA ALA A 192 -0.65 1.06 -20.58
C ALA A 192 -1.83 1.08 -19.59
N VAL A 193 -2.33 -0.08 -19.15
CA VAL A 193 -3.43 -0.18 -18.19
C VAL A 193 -3.00 -0.90 -16.91
N LEU A 194 -3.16 -0.22 -15.78
CA LEU A 194 -2.97 -0.76 -14.44
C LEU A 194 -4.33 -0.98 -13.77
N TYR A 195 -4.53 -2.16 -13.19
CA TYR A 195 -5.67 -2.47 -12.34
C TYR A 195 -5.24 -2.42 -10.87
N LYS A 196 -5.65 -1.35 -10.18
CA LYS A 196 -5.40 -1.17 -8.75
C LYS A 196 -6.54 -1.78 -7.95
N ILE A 197 -6.25 -2.87 -7.25
CA ILE A 197 -7.18 -3.57 -6.37
C ILE A 197 -7.02 -3.02 -4.96
N TYR A 198 -8.06 -2.35 -4.45
CA TYR A 198 -8.14 -1.90 -3.07
C TYR A 198 -8.87 -2.97 -2.24
N ILE A 199 -8.23 -3.50 -1.21
CA ILE A 199 -8.72 -4.61 -0.39
C ILE A 199 -9.01 -4.11 1.03
N VAL A 200 -10.21 -4.41 1.53
CA VAL A 200 -10.60 -4.21 2.93
C VAL A 200 -11.15 -5.54 3.45
N GLY A 201 -10.28 -6.32 4.09
CA GLY A 201 -10.62 -7.70 4.45
C GLY A 201 -10.83 -8.55 3.21
N ASP A 202 -12.03 -9.11 3.05
CA ASP A 202 -12.40 -9.96 1.91
C ASP A 202 -13.21 -9.17 0.85
N ASP A 203 -13.59 -7.94 1.18
CA ASP A 203 -14.22 -7.00 0.26
C ASP A 203 -13.12 -6.27 -0.54
N PHE A 204 -13.36 -6.02 -1.83
CA PHE A 204 -12.42 -5.28 -2.66
C PHE A 204 -13.11 -4.38 -3.69
N ASN A 205 -12.38 -3.39 -4.19
CA ASN A 205 -12.79 -2.53 -5.29
C ASN A 205 -11.62 -2.36 -6.27
N VAL A 206 -11.92 -2.29 -7.57
CA VAL A 206 -10.90 -2.17 -8.62
C VAL A 206 -10.99 -0.79 -9.25
N SER A 207 -9.84 -0.12 -9.39
CA SER A 207 -9.71 1.10 -10.18
C SER A 207 -8.77 0.82 -11.34
N GLU A 208 -9.23 1.11 -12.56
CA GLU A 208 -8.34 1.25 -13.71
C GLU A 208 -7.53 2.54 -13.57
N ARG A 209 -6.26 2.50 -13.95
CA ARG A 209 -5.31 3.62 -13.93
C ARG A 209 -4.46 3.60 -15.21
N PRO A 210 -4.04 4.76 -15.73
CA PRO A 210 -2.95 4.82 -16.69
C PRO A 210 -1.72 4.07 -16.17
N SER A 211 -0.93 3.51 -17.06
CA SER A 211 0.32 2.83 -16.75
C SER A 211 1.32 2.93 -17.89
N LEU A 212 2.49 2.30 -17.74
CA LEU A 212 3.54 2.34 -18.74
C LEU A 212 3.07 1.69 -20.05
N LYS A 213 3.32 2.36 -21.18
CA LYS A 213 3.15 1.81 -22.52
C LYS A 213 4.05 0.60 -22.74
N ASN A 214 3.84 -0.08 -23.86
CA ASN A 214 4.66 -1.23 -24.21
C ASN A 214 6.08 -0.77 -24.58
N PHE A 215 7.04 -1.62 -24.23
CA PHE A 215 8.45 -1.43 -24.51
C PHE A 215 9.06 -2.76 -24.98
N ALA A 216 10.04 -2.66 -25.87
CA ALA A 216 10.84 -3.79 -26.34
C ALA A 216 12.32 -3.56 -25.98
N PRO A 217 13.12 -4.63 -25.85
CA PRO A 217 14.57 -4.50 -25.78
C PRO A 217 15.08 -3.65 -26.95
N SER A 218 15.94 -2.68 -26.66
CA SER A 218 16.50 -1.78 -27.68
C SER A 218 17.77 -1.12 -27.17
N ASP A 219 18.50 -0.45 -28.06
CA ASP A 219 19.67 0.37 -27.73
C ASP A 219 19.30 1.72 -27.10
N SER A 220 18.04 1.89 -26.67
CA SER A 220 17.56 3.10 -26.00
C SER A 220 18.24 3.30 -24.65
N LYS A 221 18.36 4.57 -24.24
CA LYS A 221 18.85 4.91 -22.90
C LYS A 221 17.83 4.55 -21.83
N THR A 222 18.32 4.33 -20.61
CA THR A 222 17.48 4.14 -19.42
C THR A 222 16.51 5.31 -19.26
N ILE A 223 15.25 5.00 -18.99
CA ILE A 223 14.21 5.99 -18.67
C ILE A 223 14.06 6.07 -17.16
N PHE A 224 14.28 7.25 -16.59
CA PHE A 224 13.99 7.53 -15.18
C PHE A 224 12.63 8.22 -15.05
N PHE A 225 11.83 7.81 -14.08
CA PHE A 225 10.51 8.38 -13.84
C PHE A 225 10.11 8.24 -12.37
N THR A 226 9.12 9.01 -11.94
CA THR A 226 8.47 8.76 -10.66
C THR A 226 7.11 8.09 -10.87
N THR A 227 6.68 7.25 -9.92
CA THR A 227 5.39 6.54 -10.05
C THR A 227 4.18 7.46 -10.20
N SER A 228 4.28 8.69 -9.70
CA SER A 228 3.25 9.72 -9.83
C SER A 228 3.10 10.28 -11.25
N ASP A 229 4.14 10.20 -12.08
CA ASP A 229 4.12 10.64 -13.48
C ASP A 229 3.37 9.66 -14.41
N VAL A 230 3.09 8.45 -13.90
CA VAL A 230 2.65 7.31 -14.70
C VAL A 230 1.32 6.73 -14.23
N SER A 231 1.14 6.52 -12.92
CA SER A 231 0.03 5.68 -12.41
C SER A 231 -1.08 6.45 -11.69
N LYS A 232 -1.12 7.78 -11.79
CA LYS A 232 -2.27 8.56 -11.29
C LYS A 232 -3.38 8.62 -12.33
N ALA A 233 -4.61 8.83 -11.86
CA ALA A 233 -5.79 8.88 -12.73
C ALA A 233 -5.72 9.98 -13.80
N ASP A 234 -4.97 11.05 -13.53
CA ASP A 234 -4.75 12.21 -14.39
C ASP A 234 -3.39 12.21 -15.11
N SER A 235 -2.53 11.20 -14.88
CA SER A 235 -1.20 11.11 -15.48
C SER A 235 -1.28 11.11 -17.01
N ARG A 236 -0.72 12.16 -17.62
CA ARG A 236 -0.58 12.32 -19.08
C ARG A 236 0.88 12.55 -19.43
N SER A 237 1.68 11.49 -19.37
CA SER A 237 3.06 11.52 -19.87
C SER A 237 3.14 10.73 -21.17
N SER A 238 4.18 10.99 -21.98
CA SER A 238 4.46 10.17 -23.17
C SER A 238 4.70 8.69 -22.83
N LEU A 239 4.99 8.39 -21.56
CA LEU A 239 5.17 7.03 -21.05
C LEU A 239 3.84 6.28 -20.87
N THR A 240 2.69 6.96 -20.85
CA THR A 240 1.37 6.32 -20.64
C THR A 240 0.51 6.25 -21.89
N VAL A 241 0.96 6.86 -22.99
CA VAL A 241 0.26 6.83 -24.28
C VAL A 241 0.80 5.69 -25.11
N LEU A 242 -0.07 4.76 -25.51
CA LEU A 242 0.31 3.66 -26.40
C LEU A 242 0.75 4.18 -27.76
N ASP A 243 1.71 3.49 -28.35
CA ASP A 243 2.07 3.74 -29.74
C ASP A 243 0.89 3.32 -30.66
N PRO A 244 0.74 3.95 -31.85
CA PRO A 244 -0.42 3.71 -32.71
C PRO A 244 -0.62 2.24 -33.10
N GLU A 245 0.48 1.51 -33.25
CA GLU A 245 0.53 0.09 -33.58
C GLU A 245 -0.05 -0.81 -32.48
N ASP A 246 0.23 -0.51 -31.21
CA ASP A 246 -0.32 -1.23 -30.06
C ASP A 246 -1.80 -0.89 -29.83
N SER A 247 -2.17 0.37 -30.07
CA SER A 247 -3.53 0.87 -29.85
C SER A 247 -4.56 0.18 -30.75
N ALA A 248 -4.16 -0.26 -31.95
CA ALA A 248 -5.03 -0.94 -32.90
C ALA A 248 -5.32 -2.40 -32.53
N VAL A 249 -4.50 -2.99 -31.65
CA VAL A 249 -4.54 -4.43 -31.32
C VAL A 249 -5.00 -4.68 -29.88
N ALA A 250 -4.97 -3.67 -29.00
CA ALA A 250 -5.31 -3.81 -27.59
C ALA A 250 -6.76 -4.30 -27.38
N PRO A 251 -6.99 -5.55 -26.92
CA PRO A 251 -8.31 -5.95 -26.51
C PRO A 251 -8.70 -5.16 -25.25
N SER A 252 -9.89 -4.55 -25.27
CA SER A 252 -10.54 -4.03 -24.06
C SER A 252 -11.08 -5.21 -23.24
N SER A 253 -10.19 -6.08 -22.76
CA SER A 253 -10.61 -7.15 -21.86
C SER A 253 -10.60 -6.61 -20.44
N SER A 254 -11.79 -6.31 -19.92
CA SER A 254 -12.00 -6.08 -18.50
C SER A 254 -11.45 -7.25 -17.68
N PRO A 255 -10.88 -7.02 -16.50
CA PRO A 255 -10.33 -8.09 -15.69
C PRO A 255 -11.43 -9.08 -15.26
N ASP A 256 -11.08 -10.36 -15.20
CA ASP A 256 -11.96 -11.42 -14.76
C ASP A 256 -12.17 -11.35 -13.24
N VAL A 257 -13.42 -11.12 -12.84
CA VAL A 257 -13.77 -10.89 -11.43
C VAL A 257 -13.46 -12.11 -10.56
N GLN A 258 -13.60 -13.33 -11.08
CA GLN A 258 -13.31 -14.54 -10.29
C GLN A 258 -11.82 -14.66 -9.99
N ARG A 259 -10.97 -14.40 -10.98
CA ARG A 259 -9.51 -14.34 -10.80
C ARG A 259 -9.12 -13.23 -9.81
N LEU A 260 -9.72 -12.05 -9.90
CA LEU A 260 -9.48 -10.98 -8.93
C LEU A 260 -9.88 -11.38 -7.51
N GLN A 261 -11.04 -12.03 -7.36
CA GLN A 261 -11.50 -12.57 -6.07
C GLN A 261 -10.49 -13.58 -5.51
N HIS A 262 -9.95 -14.47 -6.34
CA HIS A 262 -8.93 -15.43 -5.92
C HIS A 262 -7.65 -14.72 -5.47
N ILE A 263 -7.14 -13.75 -6.25
CA ILE A 263 -6.00 -12.89 -5.86
C ILE A 263 -6.22 -12.29 -4.47
N VAL A 264 -7.38 -11.67 -4.23
CA VAL A 264 -7.70 -11.05 -2.94
C VAL A 264 -7.69 -12.10 -1.82
N SER A 265 -8.38 -13.23 -2.01
CA SER A 265 -8.48 -14.27 -0.98
C SER A 265 -7.12 -14.89 -0.63
N THR A 266 -6.27 -15.13 -1.62
CA THR A 266 -4.93 -15.70 -1.41
C THR A 266 -4.03 -14.69 -0.73
N LEU A 267 -3.94 -13.44 -1.22
CA LEU A 267 -3.11 -12.43 -0.58
C LEU A 267 -3.53 -12.14 0.86
N ARG A 268 -4.83 -12.16 1.15
CA ARG A 268 -5.35 -12.04 2.51
C ARG A 268 -4.91 -13.19 3.42
N ARG A 269 -4.92 -14.42 2.91
CA ARG A 269 -4.47 -15.62 3.63
C ARG A 269 -2.97 -15.61 3.87
N GLU A 270 -2.17 -15.29 2.86
CA GLU A 270 -0.71 -15.35 2.93
C GLU A 270 -0.11 -14.17 3.72
N LEU A 271 -0.61 -12.94 3.50
CA LEU A 271 -0.06 -11.73 4.13
C LEU A 271 -0.70 -11.40 5.47
N GLY A 272 -1.94 -11.85 5.72
CA GLY A 272 -2.64 -11.55 6.96
C GLY A 272 -3.05 -10.07 7.13
N MET A 273 -2.96 -9.23 6.10
CA MET A 273 -3.22 -7.78 6.17
C MET A 273 -4.63 -7.40 5.72
N LEU A 274 -5.41 -6.71 6.55
CA LEU A 274 -6.76 -6.25 6.24
C LEU A 274 -6.77 -5.16 5.17
N LEU A 275 -5.81 -4.24 5.22
CA LEU A 275 -5.79 -3.04 4.40
C LEU A 275 -4.66 -3.06 3.36
N LEU A 276 -4.97 -3.55 2.15
CA LEU A 276 -4.01 -3.68 1.06
C LEU A 276 -4.42 -2.94 -0.20
N GLY A 277 -3.44 -2.43 -0.93
CA GLY A 277 -3.56 -2.08 -2.34
C GLY A 277 -2.67 -3.01 -3.17
N VAL A 278 -3.19 -3.57 -4.24
CA VAL A 278 -2.45 -4.49 -5.12
C VAL A 278 -2.50 -3.95 -6.54
N ASP A 279 -1.33 -3.80 -7.15
CA ASP A 279 -1.19 -3.28 -8.50
C ASP A 279 -1.01 -4.47 -9.45
N VAL A 280 -2.00 -4.66 -10.33
CA VAL A 280 -2.07 -5.79 -11.25
C VAL A 280 -2.10 -5.30 -12.69
N VAL A 281 -1.28 -5.92 -13.54
CA VAL A 281 -1.27 -5.71 -14.98
C VAL A 281 -1.70 -6.98 -15.71
N ILE A 282 -2.28 -6.84 -16.90
CA ILE A 282 -2.62 -8.00 -17.74
C ILE A 282 -1.63 -8.06 -18.90
N GLU A 283 -0.84 -9.12 -18.95
CA GLU A 283 0.21 -9.31 -19.94
C GLU A 283 -0.39 -9.39 -21.36
N HIS A 284 0.14 -8.55 -22.25
CA HIS A 284 -0.20 -8.53 -23.66
C HIS A 284 0.10 -9.88 -24.32
N GLY A 285 -0.83 -10.38 -25.14
CA GLY A 285 -0.72 -11.66 -25.83
C GLY A 285 -1.16 -12.87 -24.98
N SER A 286 -0.64 -13.04 -23.76
CA SER A 286 -0.95 -14.21 -22.93
C SER A 286 -2.24 -14.07 -22.09
N GLY A 287 -2.60 -12.83 -21.72
CA GLY A 287 -3.69 -12.53 -20.80
C GLY A 287 -3.44 -12.94 -19.35
N ARG A 288 -2.19 -13.29 -18.98
CA ARG A 288 -1.81 -13.60 -17.59
C ARG A 288 -1.75 -12.33 -16.72
N TYR A 289 -1.97 -12.48 -15.42
CA TYR A 289 -2.10 -11.37 -14.47
C TYR A 289 -0.78 -11.21 -13.72
N GLY A 290 -0.07 -10.12 -13.97
CA GLY A 290 1.16 -9.79 -13.27
C GLY A 290 0.88 -8.96 -12.02
N ILE A 291 1.21 -9.46 -10.83
CA ILE A 291 1.22 -8.65 -9.60
C ILE A 291 2.56 -7.91 -9.54
N ILE A 292 2.51 -6.58 -9.62
CA ILE A 292 3.72 -5.74 -9.75
C ILE A 292 4.02 -4.87 -8.53
N ASP A 293 3.06 -4.64 -7.64
CA ASP A 293 3.29 -3.90 -6.38
C ASP A 293 2.21 -4.22 -5.34
N ILE A 294 2.58 -4.15 -4.06
CA ILE A 294 1.65 -4.30 -2.92
C ILE A 294 1.91 -3.18 -1.93
N ASN A 295 0.86 -2.48 -1.52
CA ASN A 295 0.91 -1.29 -0.69
C ASN A 295 0.09 -1.48 0.60
N VAL A 296 0.66 -1.10 1.73
CA VAL A 296 -0.06 -1.08 3.02
C VAL A 296 -0.92 0.18 3.12
N PHE A 297 -2.19 -0.02 3.47
CA PHE A 297 -3.16 1.06 3.72
C PHE A 297 -3.08 2.17 2.64
N PRO A 298 -3.49 1.85 1.40
CA PRO A 298 -3.52 2.81 0.29
C PRO A 298 -4.56 3.93 0.51
N SER A 299 -4.78 4.78 -0.48
CA SER A 299 -5.73 5.91 -0.41
C SER A 299 -7.20 5.50 -0.41
N TYR A 300 -7.53 4.30 -0.90
CA TYR A 300 -8.92 3.83 -1.09
C TYR A 300 -9.79 4.77 -1.91
N GLU A 301 -9.16 5.55 -2.81
CA GLU A 301 -9.87 6.48 -3.67
C GLU A 301 -10.87 5.74 -4.56
N GLY A 302 -12.14 6.12 -4.46
CA GLY A 302 -13.23 5.47 -5.21
C GLY A 302 -13.72 4.15 -4.61
N PHE A 303 -13.21 3.72 -3.44
CA PHE A 303 -13.75 2.58 -2.72
C PHE A 303 -15.11 2.95 -2.09
N PRO A 304 -16.20 2.24 -2.43
CA PRO A 304 -17.53 2.58 -1.91
C PRO A 304 -17.63 2.25 -0.41
N ASN A 305 -18.09 3.22 0.40
CA ASN A 305 -18.33 3.04 1.83
C ASN A 305 -17.13 2.44 2.59
N PHE A 306 -15.92 2.93 2.29
CA PHE A 306 -14.66 2.43 2.88
C PHE A 306 -14.73 2.34 4.41
N PHE A 307 -15.12 3.42 5.09
CA PHE A 307 -15.15 3.46 6.55
C PHE A 307 -16.16 2.51 7.17
N GLN A 308 -17.35 2.36 6.58
CA GLN A 308 -18.32 1.38 7.05
C GLN A 308 -17.80 -0.05 6.85
N THR A 309 -17.14 -0.32 5.73
CA THR A 309 -16.55 -1.64 5.45
C THR A 309 -15.45 -1.98 6.45
N LEU A 310 -14.54 -1.03 6.71
CA LEU A 310 -13.50 -1.15 7.73
C LEU A 310 -14.10 -1.38 9.12
N MET A 311 -15.12 -0.59 9.50
CA MET A 311 -15.77 -0.73 10.81
C MET A 311 -16.39 -2.12 10.99
N ASN A 312 -16.98 -2.71 9.95
CA ASN A 312 -17.54 -4.07 10.03
C ASN A 312 -16.47 -5.11 10.40
N TYR A 313 -15.25 -4.98 9.87
CA TYR A 313 -14.13 -5.86 10.19
C TYR A 313 -13.55 -5.62 11.58
N ILE A 314 -13.63 -4.38 12.09
CA ILE A 314 -13.18 -4.03 13.44
C ILE A 314 -14.19 -4.48 14.50
N TYR A 315 -15.48 -4.22 14.28
CA TYR A 315 -16.54 -4.46 15.25
C TYR A 315 -16.87 -5.94 15.43
N ASP A 316 -16.92 -6.68 14.32
CA ASP A 316 -17.28 -8.09 14.33
C ASP A 316 -16.29 -8.93 13.50
N PRO A 317 -15.09 -9.20 14.04
CA PRO A 317 -14.10 -10.07 13.39
C PRO A 317 -14.63 -11.48 13.12
N ALA A 318 -15.69 -11.94 13.81
CA ALA A 318 -16.19 -13.31 13.74
C ALA A 318 -17.27 -13.51 12.67
N SER A 319 -18.06 -12.48 12.33
CA SER A 319 -19.15 -12.55 11.33
C SER A 319 -18.70 -12.74 9.88
N LYS A 320 -17.43 -12.43 9.59
CA LYS A 320 -16.80 -12.67 8.30
C LYS A 320 -15.48 -13.38 8.56
N ASN A 321 -15.37 -14.66 8.14
CA ASN A 321 -14.23 -15.58 8.28
C ASN A 321 -12.81 -14.94 8.18
N SER A 322 -12.40 -14.18 9.20
CA SER A 322 -11.15 -13.42 9.16
C SER A 322 -10.01 -14.26 9.75
N GLY A 323 -9.33 -15.02 8.87
CA GLY A 323 -8.14 -15.79 9.24
C GLY A 323 -7.02 -14.91 9.82
N ALA A 324 -6.91 -13.65 9.37
CA ALA A 324 -5.90 -12.69 9.80
C ALA A 324 -5.98 -12.26 11.28
N ILE A 325 -7.17 -11.88 11.74
CA ILE A 325 -7.37 -11.41 13.12
C ILE A 325 -7.23 -12.59 14.09
N LYS A 326 -7.66 -13.79 13.68
CA LYS A 326 -7.48 -15.03 14.44
C LYS A 326 -6.02 -15.51 14.49
N LYS A 327 -5.23 -15.34 13.41
CA LYS A 327 -3.80 -15.71 13.35
C LYS A 327 -2.95 -14.78 14.22
N SER A 328 -3.26 -13.48 14.25
CA SER A 328 -2.63 -12.53 15.17
C SER A 328 -2.90 -12.88 16.64
N ARG A 329 -4.15 -13.26 16.99
CA ARG A 329 -4.50 -13.74 18.35
C ARG A 329 -3.80 -15.04 18.72
N ARG A 330 -3.75 -16.03 17.83
CA ARG A 330 -3.04 -17.30 18.11
C ARG A 330 -1.53 -17.12 18.30
N LEU A 331 -0.89 -16.26 17.50
CA LEU A 331 0.54 -15.97 17.65
C LEU A 331 0.83 -15.21 18.96
N SER A 332 -0.06 -14.31 19.40
CA SER A 332 0.07 -13.68 20.72
C SER A 332 -0.15 -14.67 21.87
N ASP A 333 -1.09 -15.61 21.73
CA ASP A 333 -1.36 -16.65 22.74
C ASP A 333 -0.17 -17.62 22.87
N GLU A 334 0.41 -18.09 21.74
CA GLU A 334 1.60 -18.95 21.71
C GLU A 334 2.87 -18.23 22.24
N ALA A 335 3.02 -16.92 21.96
CA ALA A 335 4.10 -16.10 22.49
C ALA A 335 3.97 -15.87 24.00
N ALA A 336 2.74 -15.73 24.52
CA ALA A 336 2.48 -15.62 25.95
C ALA A 336 2.77 -16.94 26.70
N GLU A 337 2.41 -18.08 26.13
CA GLU A 337 2.70 -19.42 26.70
C GLU A 337 4.21 -19.73 26.72
N THR A 338 4.92 -19.46 25.62
CA THR A 338 6.38 -19.67 25.56
C THR A 338 7.17 -18.69 26.43
N SER A 339 6.68 -17.45 26.61
CA SER A 339 7.24 -16.49 27.56
C SER A 339 7.05 -16.94 29.01
N SER A 340 5.90 -17.53 29.35
CA SER A 340 5.63 -18.08 30.68
C SER A 340 6.54 -19.29 30.97
N ALA A 341 6.64 -20.23 30.02
CA ALA A 341 7.50 -21.42 30.14
C ALA A 341 8.99 -21.06 30.31
N ARG A 342 9.51 -20.10 29.54
CA ARG A 342 10.91 -19.64 29.66
C ARG A 342 11.19 -18.89 30.97
N LYS A 343 10.17 -18.28 31.59
CA LYS A 343 10.31 -17.62 32.89
C LYS A 343 10.41 -18.63 34.04
N TYR A 344 9.74 -19.79 33.91
CA TYR A 344 9.84 -20.89 34.87
C TYR A 344 11.16 -21.68 34.75
N GLU A 345 11.71 -21.88 33.54
CA GLU A 345 13.02 -22.51 33.38
C GLU A 345 14.18 -21.62 33.85
N LYS A 346 14.11 -20.30 33.63
CA LYS A 346 15.15 -19.36 34.03
C LYS A 346 15.19 -19.11 35.55
N LEU A 347 14.08 -19.30 36.26
CA LEU A 347 14.06 -19.21 37.73
C LEU A 347 14.64 -20.46 38.42
N ASN A 348 14.60 -21.62 37.77
CA ASN A 348 15.19 -22.84 38.31
C ASN A 348 16.71 -22.90 38.06
N HIS A 349 17.19 -22.41 36.91
CA HIS A 349 18.63 -22.38 36.62
C HIS A 349 19.44 -21.35 37.44
N LEU A 350 18.80 -20.36 38.07
CA LEU A 350 19.48 -19.36 38.90
C LEU A 350 19.60 -19.75 40.39
N LYS A 351 19.07 -20.91 40.79
CA LYS A 351 19.17 -21.41 42.18
C LYS A 351 20.24 -22.48 42.38
N ASP A 352 20.79 -23.07 41.32
CA ASP A 352 21.73 -24.20 41.42
C ASP A 352 23.22 -23.78 41.33
N ASP A 353 23.55 -22.53 40.99
CA ASP A 353 24.94 -22.10 40.76
C ASP A 353 25.59 -21.27 41.89
N PHE A 354 24.94 -21.10 43.04
CA PHE A 354 25.52 -20.42 44.21
C PHE A 354 25.68 -21.35 45.42
N SER A 355 26.45 -22.41 45.26
CA SER A 355 27.15 -23.04 46.38
C SER A 355 28.40 -23.77 45.91
N ASN A 356 29.54 -23.08 45.91
CA ASN A 356 30.80 -23.54 46.51
C ASN A 356 32.01 -22.76 45.98
N SER A 357 32.95 -22.52 46.90
CA SER A 357 34.38 -22.15 46.73
C SER A 357 34.78 -20.66 46.69
N SER A 358 35.40 -20.23 47.79
CA SER A 358 36.57 -19.34 47.82
C SER A 358 37.85 -20.18 47.54
N PRO A 359 39.10 -19.67 47.37
CA PRO A 359 39.61 -18.29 47.55
C PRO A 359 40.71 -17.82 46.53
N SER A 360 41.19 -16.59 46.79
CA SER A 360 42.61 -16.13 46.73
C SER A 360 42.98 -15.05 45.70
N ALA A 361 43.93 -14.22 46.13
CA ALA A 361 44.30 -12.92 45.60
C ALA A 361 45.62 -12.98 44.82
N SER A 362 45.72 -12.22 43.73
CA SER A 362 46.95 -11.51 43.33
C SER A 362 46.72 -10.70 42.06
N GLU A 363 46.97 -9.39 42.18
CA GLU A 363 47.61 -8.50 41.18
C GLU A 363 46.83 -8.13 39.89
N LYS A 364 46.91 -6.91 39.36
CA LYS A 364 47.24 -5.53 39.79
C LYS A 364 47.06 -4.70 38.50
N ASN A 365 46.41 -3.55 38.62
CA ASN A 365 46.57 -2.29 37.85
C ASN A 365 46.98 -2.34 36.36
N LEU A 366 46.19 -1.66 35.50
CA LEU A 366 46.74 -0.51 34.74
C LEU A 366 45.66 0.48 34.24
N LEU A 367 45.70 1.66 34.86
CA LEU A 367 45.52 3.04 34.37
C LEU A 367 44.25 3.52 33.62
N LEU A 368 43.57 4.43 34.32
CA LEU A 368 42.88 5.64 33.86
C LEU A 368 43.81 6.57 33.05
N GLY A 369 43.27 7.28 32.06
CA GLY A 369 43.81 8.59 31.66
C GLY A 369 43.36 9.19 30.31
N VAL A 370 42.34 10.06 30.37
CA VAL A 370 42.22 11.37 29.67
C VAL A 370 42.08 11.38 28.12
N SER A 371 40.96 11.89 27.58
CA SER A 371 40.84 13.31 27.18
C SER A 371 39.58 13.65 26.38
N ASN A 372 38.97 14.78 26.74
CA ASN A 372 37.94 15.51 26.00
C ASN A 372 38.48 16.07 24.67
N LYS A 373 37.69 15.95 23.59
CA LYS A 373 37.75 16.90 22.47
C LYS A 373 36.34 17.28 22.02
N LYS A 374 36.04 18.58 22.20
CA LYS A 374 34.99 19.31 21.49
C LYS A 374 35.33 19.38 20.00
N THR A 375 34.35 19.19 19.13
CA THR A 375 34.36 19.74 17.77
C THR A 375 32.98 20.24 17.41
N ASN A 376 33.00 21.36 16.69
CA ASN A 376 31.93 22.31 16.43
C ASN A 376 30.70 21.73 15.73
N SER A 377 29.54 22.20 16.21
CA SER A 377 28.27 22.30 15.49
C SER A 377 28.42 23.24 14.30
N LEU A 378 28.19 22.72 13.10
CA LEU A 378 27.79 23.48 11.93
C LEU A 378 26.32 23.14 11.70
N GLU A 379 25.46 24.08 12.06
CA GLU A 379 24.08 24.14 11.58
C GLU A 379 24.14 24.32 10.06
N CYS A 380 23.54 23.39 9.32
CA CYS A 380 23.06 23.64 7.97
C CYS A 380 21.55 23.51 8.01
N ASP A 381 20.90 24.62 7.64
CA ASP A 381 19.47 24.80 7.59
C ASP A 381 18.77 23.68 6.80
N GLN A 382 17.72 23.15 7.41
CA GLN A 382 16.79 22.21 6.80
C GLN A 382 15.88 22.95 5.83
N ASP A 383 16.14 22.82 4.54
CA ASP A 383 15.13 23.08 3.50
C ASP A 383 14.27 21.82 3.31
N ASP A 384 13.24 21.68 4.14
CA ASP A 384 12.23 20.62 4.09
C ASP A 384 11.22 20.85 2.94
N SER A 385 11.70 20.63 1.70
CA SER A 385 10.87 20.63 0.48
C SER A 385 10.71 19.23 -0.11
N GLY A 386 10.46 18.23 0.75
CA GLY A 386 10.17 16.86 0.36
C GLY A 386 8.74 16.68 -0.17
N PHE A 387 8.56 16.89 -1.48
CA PHE A 387 7.27 16.79 -2.18
C PHE A 387 6.85 15.31 -2.37
N ASP A 388 6.15 14.71 -1.39
CA ASP A 388 5.50 13.42 -1.57
C ASP A 388 4.21 13.62 -2.40
N THR A 389 4.14 13.05 -3.60
CA THR A 389 3.05 13.26 -4.57
C THR A 389 2.24 11.99 -4.86
N SER A 390 1.67 11.33 -3.86
CA SER A 390 0.41 10.62 -4.10
C SER A 390 -0.74 11.63 -4.28
N ASP A 391 -1.58 11.43 -5.29
CA ASP A 391 -2.97 11.86 -5.50
C ASP A 391 -3.42 13.31 -5.14
N SER A 392 -3.64 14.13 -6.18
CA SER A 392 -4.37 15.42 -6.21
C SER A 392 -5.44 15.38 -7.33
N SER A 393 -6.56 16.08 -7.13
CA SER A 393 -7.87 16.14 -7.85
C SER A 393 -7.80 16.50 -9.35
N ASP A 394 -8.79 16.36 -10.27
CA ASP A 394 -10.27 16.45 -10.23
C ASP A 394 -10.97 15.78 -11.46
N GLU A 395 -12.27 15.52 -11.29
CA GLU A 395 -13.38 15.05 -12.17
C GLU A 395 -13.18 14.58 -13.65
N ARG A 396 -13.41 13.27 -13.88
CA ARG A 396 -14.49 12.65 -14.72
C ARG A 396 -14.27 11.13 -14.78
N LYS A 397 -15.14 10.32 -14.16
CA LYS A 397 -14.99 8.85 -14.14
C LYS A 397 -16.23 8.12 -14.67
N LYS A 398 -16.01 7.17 -15.59
CA LYS A 398 -16.94 6.08 -15.88
C LYS A 398 -16.82 5.06 -14.75
N LYS A 399 -17.91 4.85 -14.01
CA LYS A 399 -17.98 3.93 -12.86
C LYS A 399 -18.50 2.58 -13.32
N TRP A 400 -17.83 1.50 -12.93
CA TRP A 400 -18.39 0.16 -12.94
C TRP A 400 -18.49 -0.32 -11.49
N CYS A 401 -19.71 -0.66 -11.06
CA CYS A 401 -19.98 -1.26 -9.77
C CYS A 401 -20.29 -2.74 -9.98
N ILE A 402 -19.53 -3.63 -9.37
CA ILE A 402 -19.89 -5.05 -9.26
C ILE A 402 -19.98 -5.37 -7.77
N ALA A 403 -21.19 -5.67 -7.30
CA ALA A 403 -21.43 -6.13 -5.94
C ALA A 403 -22.22 -7.44 -5.94
N ARG A 404 -21.68 -8.40 -5.18
CA ARG A 404 -22.26 -9.66 -4.64
C ARG A 404 -22.50 -10.82 -5.61
N GLY A 405 -21.64 -11.83 -5.49
CA GLY A 405 -22.00 -13.23 -5.70
C GLY A 405 -22.69 -13.81 -4.46
N ARG A 406 -24.00 -14.10 -4.56
CA ARG A 406 -24.67 -15.14 -3.76
C ARG A 406 -25.70 -15.84 -4.63
N GLY A 407 -25.59 -17.16 -4.74
CA GLY A 407 -26.55 -18.02 -5.42
C GLY A 407 -27.89 -18.07 -4.68
N GLY A 408 -28.97 -17.95 -5.46
CA GLY A 408 -30.36 -18.13 -5.03
C GLY A 408 -31.29 -17.97 -6.24
N GLN A 409 -32.09 -18.98 -6.52
CA GLN A 409 -32.96 -19.08 -7.70
C GLN A 409 -34.11 -18.06 -7.73
N SER A 410 -34.37 -17.56 -8.94
CA SER A 410 -35.68 -17.23 -9.56
C SER A 410 -36.53 -16.07 -9.02
N ARG A 411 -36.69 -15.01 -9.84
CA ARG A 411 -37.91 -14.78 -10.65
C ARG A 411 -37.74 -13.54 -11.55
N ARG A 412 -38.18 -13.67 -12.80
CA ARG A 412 -38.32 -12.57 -13.78
C ARG A 412 -39.35 -11.57 -13.29
N VAL A 413 -39.01 -10.28 -13.32
CA VAL A 413 -39.97 -9.18 -13.42
C VAL A 413 -39.44 -8.20 -14.46
N ALA A 414 -40.21 -8.01 -15.52
CA ALA A 414 -40.01 -6.99 -16.54
C ALA A 414 -40.94 -5.81 -16.23
N GLN A 415 -40.42 -4.59 -16.30
CA GLN A 415 -41.09 -3.28 -16.47
C GLN A 415 -40.08 -2.19 -16.02
N GLN A 416 -39.97 -1.00 -16.59
CA GLN A 416 -40.58 -0.34 -17.75
C GLN A 416 -39.67 0.89 -17.99
N VAL A 417 -39.38 1.18 -19.25
CA VAL A 417 -38.62 2.38 -19.65
C VAL A 417 -39.60 3.55 -19.69
N GLU A 418 -39.39 4.58 -18.87
CA GLU A 418 -40.04 5.88 -19.07
C GLU A 418 -39.05 6.83 -19.73
N GLY A 419 -39.40 7.27 -20.93
CA GLY A 419 -38.74 8.33 -21.67
C GLY A 419 -39.26 9.70 -21.24
N PHE A 420 -38.38 10.70 -21.29
CA PHE A 420 -38.77 12.10 -21.33
C PHE A 420 -38.32 12.72 -22.65
N SER A 421 -39.32 13.02 -23.48
CA SER A 421 -39.26 13.91 -24.63
C SER A 421 -39.31 15.37 -24.16
N ILE A 422 -38.45 16.23 -24.71
CA ILE A 422 -38.65 17.68 -24.66
C ILE A 422 -38.64 18.18 -26.11
N SER A 423 -39.80 18.65 -26.54
CA SER A 423 -40.04 19.36 -27.81
C SER A 423 -39.83 20.87 -27.63
N PRO A 424 -39.53 21.62 -28.70
CA PRO A 424 -39.11 23.02 -28.62
C PRO A 424 -40.30 23.98 -28.48
N LEU A 425 -40.09 25.09 -27.76
CA LEU A 425 -41.02 26.20 -27.66
C LEU A 425 -40.69 27.26 -28.72
N ASP A 426 -41.55 27.32 -29.74
CA ASP A 426 -41.81 28.52 -30.53
C ASP A 426 -42.58 29.55 -29.68
N SER A 427 -42.22 30.82 -29.79
CA SER A 427 -43.08 31.93 -29.39
C SER A 427 -43.13 32.97 -30.51
N SER A 428 -44.32 33.07 -31.10
CA SER A 428 -44.72 34.09 -32.07
C SER A 428 -45.18 35.36 -31.37
N ALA A 429 -44.77 36.53 -31.86
CA ALA A 429 -45.61 37.73 -31.84
C ALA A 429 -45.29 38.64 -33.04
N ASN A 430 -46.36 38.96 -33.77
CA ASN A 430 -46.48 39.85 -34.93
C ASN A 430 -45.94 41.28 -34.68
N VAL A 431 -45.61 42.00 -35.76
CA VAL A 431 -46.41 43.09 -36.37
C VAL A 431 -45.60 43.77 -37.51
N ASN A 432 -46.28 43.97 -38.66
CA ASN A 432 -46.16 44.95 -39.78
C ASN A 432 -44.84 45.78 -39.87
N ASP A 433 -44.25 46.09 -41.03
CA ASP A 433 -44.84 46.77 -42.19
C ASP A 433 -43.73 47.07 -43.25
N HIS A 434 -44.13 47.38 -44.48
CA HIS A 434 -43.42 48.11 -45.57
C HIS A 434 -41.91 47.91 -45.85
N CYS A 435 -41.50 47.38 -47.01
CA CYS A 435 -41.34 48.04 -48.33
C CYS A 435 -39.94 48.68 -48.59
N VAL A 436 -39.43 48.41 -49.81
CA VAL A 436 -38.43 49.15 -50.63
C VAL A 436 -36.95 48.71 -50.63
N ARG A 437 -36.58 48.20 -51.82
CA ARG A 437 -35.30 48.19 -52.58
C ARG A 437 -34.19 49.19 -52.18
N ALA A 438 -32.95 48.69 -52.19
CA ALA A 438 -31.78 49.08 -53.02
C ALA A 438 -30.55 48.36 -52.42
N GLY A 439 -29.61 47.73 -53.12
CA GLY A 439 -29.11 47.93 -54.47
C GLY A 439 -27.80 48.72 -54.43
N LEU A 440 -26.67 48.05 -54.77
CA LEU A 440 -25.32 48.58 -55.07
C LEU A 440 -24.43 48.84 -53.83
N GLY A 441 -23.13 48.52 -53.79
CA GLY A 441 -22.19 47.97 -54.77
C GLY A 441 -20.74 48.30 -54.36
N GLY A 442 -19.78 47.51 -54.86
CA GLY A 442 -18.36 47.86 -55.02
C GLY A 442 -17.46 47.71 -53.78
N VAL A 443 -16.23 47.21 -53.86
CA VAL A 443 -15.39 46.72 -54.98
C VAL A 443 -14.48 45.63 -54.40
#